data_AF-A0AAU1EZX4-F1
#
_entry.id   AF-A0AAU1EZX4-F1
#
_cell.length_a   1.000
_cell.length_b   1.000
_cell.length_c   1.000
_cell.angle_alpha   90.00
_cell.angle_beta   90.00
_cell.angle_gamma   90.00
#
_symmetry.space_group_name_H-M   'P 1'
#
loop_
_entity.id
_entity.type
_entity.pdbx_description
1 polymer ?
#
loop_
_entity_poly.entity_id
_entity_poly.type
_entity_poly.pdbx_seq_one_letter_code
_entity_poly.pdbx_strand_id
1 'polypeptide(L)'
;MRPIRPTLAAASIAAVLALAATACGPSEDNAGDKPSAPASQSADGKITIPDDLKDRLKEHGIDLDQWKNGEWKNWDKDKWLREAKDFVNPIIEDLWDTDRMRDAEKPPEKPVDNDISGDEGVTDPTPAPVNAQAVKAPYHSNAAEAGKVFFDGPEGSMVCSATVVKDPAHPGKSNMVWTAGHCVHAGKKGGWYRNIMFVPSYNDSAKPISELRKAPKEEVAPYGTWWGDWAQTSEQWISQGAATGGQGAPFDFAVIHVIPEKGGTGKSLEETVGSALPVDFNAPAAPKIANMTATGYPAAPPFDGQKLFQCADKPGRLSITADQPTMYRIGCTMTGGSSGGGWVAKGSDGKRALVSNTSIGPVTAGWLAGPRLGEEAKGVYEAVSKKYANQ
;
A
#
# COMPACT_ATOMS: atom_id res chain seq x y z
N MET A 1 18.16 -16.63 -77.77
CA MET A 1 16.77 -16.32 -78.17
C MET A 1 16.36 -15.02 -77.48
N ARG A 2 15.69 -14.10 -78.19
CA ARG A 2 14.97 -12.91 -77.64
C ARG A 2 13.56 -13.37 -77.16
N PRO A 3 12.65 -12.54 -76.57
CA PRO A 3 12.70 -11.06 -76.40
C PRO A 3 12.12 -10.44 -75.07
N ILE A 4 12.31 -9.10 -74.94
CA ILE A 4 11.35 -8.03 -74.47
C ILE A 4 10.95 -7.85 -72.97
N ARG A 5 10.93 -6.56 -72.54
CA ARG A 5 10.24 -5.93 -71.38
C ARG A 5 9.12 -4.99 -71.88
N PRO A 6 8.03 -4.74 -71.14
CA PRO A 6 7.74 -3.39 -70.55
C PRO A 6 7.11 -3.48 -69.12
N THR A 7 7.30 -2.62 -68.09
CA THR A 7 7.04 -1.16 -67.83
C THR A 7 5.57 -0.71 -67.68
N LEU A 8 5.34 0.25 -66.75
CA LEU A 8 4.11 1.04 -66.45
C LEU A 8 3.11 0.40 -65.45
N ALA A 9 2.38 1.12 -64.57
CA ALA A 9 2.32 2.56 -64.21
C ALA A 9 1.89 2.79 -62.73
N ALA A 10 1.82 4.05 -62.31
CA ALA A 10 1.52 4.51 -60.95
C ALA A 10 0.02 4.53 -60.56
N ALA A 11 -0.26 4.56 -59.25
CA ALA A 11 -1.42 5.27 -58.68
C ALA A 11 -1.16 5.62 -57.20
N SER A 12 -1.02 6.91 -56.91
CA SER A 12 -0.95 7.48 -55.55
C SER A 12 -2.33 8.03 -55.15
N ILE A 13 -2.80 7.77 -53.93
CA ILE A 13 -3.90 8.51 -53.33
C ILE A 13 -3.48 8.99 -51.95
N ALA A 14 -3.24 10.30 -51.85
CA ALA A 14 -3.21 11.01 -50.58
C ALA A 14 -4.63 11.48 -50.27
N ALA A 15 -5.16 11.16 -49.09
CA ALA A 15 -6.44 11.69 -48.62
C ALA A 15 -6.19 13.00 -47.87
N VAL A 16 -6.43 14.12 -48.55
CA VAL A 16 -6.49 15.45 -47.92
C VAL A 16 -7.90 15.67 -47.38
N LEU A 17 -8.04 15.95 -46.08
CA LEU A 17 -9.26 16.51 -45.50
C LEU A 17 -9.04 17.99 -45.20
N ALA A 18 -9.64 18.83 -46.03
CA ALA A 18 -9.62 20.28 -45.91
C ALA A 18 -10.77 20.81 -45.02
N LEU A 19 -10.62 22.06 -44.58
CA LEU A 19 -11.39 22.69 -43.51
C LEU A 19 -12.81 23.17 -43.90
N ALA A 20 -13.66 23.20 -42.87
CA ALA A 20 -14.63 24.26 -42.51
C ALA A 20 -15.69 24.78 -43.51
N ALA A 21 -16.91 24.96 -42.99
CA ALA A 21 -17.48 26.31 -42.77
C ALA A 21 -18.71 26.29 -41.84
N THR A 22 -19.00 27.45 -41.25
CA THR A 22 -20.07 27.75 -40.27
C THR A 22 -21.42 28.10 -40.90
N ALA A 23 -22.51 27.91 -40.16
CA ALA A 23 -23.77 28.67 -40.33
C ALA A 23 -24.48 28.87 -38.97
N CYS A 24 -25.20 29.99 -38.81
CA CYS A 24 -25.70 30.48 -37.50
C CYS A 24 -27.21 30.36 -37.31
N GLY A 25 -27.63 30.20 -36.04
CA GLY A 25 -28.88 30.76 -35.48
C GLY A 25 -30.20 30.02 -35.78
N PRO A 26 -31.32 30.39 -35.10
CA PRO A 26 -31.48 31.57 -34.22
C PRO A 26 -31.57 31.25 -32.71
N SER A 27 -31.44 32.30 -31.91
CA SER A 27 -31.59 32.32 -30.44
C SER A 27 -33.01 32.72 -30.03
N GLU A 28 -33.50 32.25 -28.87
CA GLU A 28 -34.30 33.03 -27.89
C GLU A 28 -34.02 32.48 -26.47
N ASP A 29 -34.27 33.32 -25.46
CA ASP A 29 -33.61 33.25 -24.13
C ASP A 29 -34.30 32.37 -23.06
N ASN A 30 -33.55 31.97 -22.02
CA ASN A 30 -33.83 32.46 -20.66
C ASN A 30 -32.73 32.10 -19.61
N ALA A 31 -32.31 33.15 -18.91
CA ALA A 31 -31.64 33.26 -17.61
C ALA A 31 -31.14 31.99 -16.83
N GLY A 32 -29.81 31.90 -16.72
CA GLY A 32 -29.11 31.96 -15.42
C GLY A 32 -28.95 30.69 -14.57
N ASP A 33 -27.71 30.17 -14.53
CA ASP A 33 -27.03 29.91 -13.25
C ASP A 33 -25.50 29.82 -13.41
N LYS A 34 -24.77 29.75 -12.28
CA LYS A 34 -23.29 29.76 -12.19
C LYS A 34 -22.60 28.67 -13.05
N PRO A 35 -21.34 28.88 -13.48
CA PRO A 35 -20.53 27.82 -14.06
C PRO A 35 -20.27 26.73 -13.02
N SER A 36 -20.98 25.61 -13.15
CA SER A 36 -20.64 24.40 -12.42
C SER A 36 -19.25 23.92 -12.85
N ALA A 37 -18.44 23.48 -11.88
CA ALA A 37 -17.16 22.85 -12.18
C ALA A 37 -17.39 21.62 -13.09
N PRO A 38 -16.45 21.28 -13.99
CA PRO A 38 -16.56 20.07 -14.78
C PRO A 38 -16.73 18.86 -13.85
N ALA A 39 -17.77 18.07 -14.07
CA ALA A 39 -17.93 16.80 -13.38
C ALA A 39 -16.69 15.95 -13.65
N SER A 40 -16.09 15.42 -12.58
CA SER A 40 -14.98 14.48 -12.67
C SER A 40 -15.37 13.32 -13.57
N GLN A 41 -14.53 13.05 -14.57
CA GLN A 41 -14.76 11.96 -15.52
C GLN A 41 -14.90 10.65 -14.74
N SER A 42 -16.03 9.97 -14.96
CA SER A 42 -16.27 8.66 -14.37
C SER A 42 -15.26 7.68 -14.96
N ALA A 43 -14.50 6.97 -14.12
CA ALA A 43 -13.67 5.87 -14.60
C ALA A 43 -14.57 4.84 -15.30
N ASP A 44 -14.17 4.38 -16.50
CA ASP A 44 -14.91 3.35 -17.25
C ASP A 44 -15.08 2.06 -16.42
N GLY A 45 -14.18 1.85 -15.44
CA GLY A 45 -14.51 1.25 -14.15
C GLY A 45 -14.99 -0.19 -14.22
N LYS A 46 -14.47 -0.97 -15.17
CA LYS A 46 -14.77 -2.39 -15.27
C LYS A 46 -14.34 -3.08 -13.98
N ILE A 47 -15.22 -3.93 -13.43
CA ILE A 47 -14.89 -4.75 -12.26
C ILE A 47 -14.36 -6.09 -12.73
N THR A 48 -13.22 -6.48 -12.17
CA THR A 48 -12.64 -7.81 -12.32
C THR A 48 -12.69 -8.54 -10.97
N ILE A 49 -13.14 -9.80 -10.99
CA ILE A 49 -13.39 -10.60 -9.78
C ILE A 49 -12.47 -11.82 -9.80
N PRO A 50 -11.51 -11.93 -8.86
CA PRO A 50 -10.80 -13.18 -8.58
C PRO A 50 -11.80 -14.32 -8.34
N ASP A 51 -11.50 -15.53 -8.81
CA ASP A 51 -12.47 -16.63 -8.76
C ASP A 51 -12.86 -17.04 -7.34
N ASP A 52 -11.93 -16.96 -6.38
CA ASP A 52 -12.16 -17.27 -4.95
C ASP A 52 -12.91 -16.16 -4.19
N LEU A 53 -13.00 -14.95 -4.76
CA LEU A 53 -13.75 -13.83 -4.19
C LEU A 53 -15.26 -13.95 -4.47
N LYS A 54 -15.65 -14.64 -5.54
CA LYS A 54 -17.04 -14.70 -6.04
C LYS A 54 -18.04 -15.23 -5.03
N ASP A 55 -17.67 -16.24 -4.24
CA ASP A 55 -18.62 -16.86 -3.30
C ASP A 55 -18.73 -16.08 -1.99
N ARG A 56 -17.64 -15.46 -1.52
CA ARG A 56 -17.65 -14.56 -0.36
C ARG A 56 -18.45 -13.28 -0.64
N LEU A 57 -18.40 -12.74 -1.85
CA LEU A 57 -19.28 -11.62 -2.25
C LEU A 57 -20.76 -11.99 -2.16
N LYS A 58 -21.14 -13.21 -2.55
CA LYS A 58 -22.52 -13.71 -2.41
C LYS A 58 -22.90 -13.96 -0.94
N GLU A 59 -22.01 -14.59 -0.15
CA GLU A 59 -22.22 -14.86 1.28
C GLU A 59 -22.52 -13.56 2.05
N HIS A 60 -21.83 -12.47 1.72
CA HIS A 60 -22.02 -11.15 2.34
C HIS A 60 -23.02 -10.24 1.60
N GLY A 61 -23.71 -10.72 0.57
CA GLY A 61 -24.76 -9.97 -0.14
C GLY A 61 -24.25 -8.73 -0.89
N ILE A 62 -23.00 -8.73 -1.35
CA ILE A 62 -22.38 -7.59 -2.04
C ILE A 62 -22.74 -7.62 -3.53
N ASP A 63 -23.60 -6.69 -3.92
CA ASP A 63 -23.90 -6.38 -5.32
C ASP A 63 -22.73 -5.60 -5.94
N LEU A 64 -22.17 -6.13 -7.02
CA LEU A 64 -21.00 -5.58 -7.68
C LEU A 64 -21.30 -4.36 -8.55
N ASP A 65 -22.50 -4.25 -9.12
CA ASP A 65 -22.88 -3.06 -9.88
C ASP A 65 -23.12 -1.89 -8.91
N GLN A 66 -23.73 -2.14 -7.75
CA GLN A 66 -23.80 -1.16 -6.66
C GLN A 66 -22.41 -0.82 -6.11
N TRP A 67 -21.53 -1.80 -5.93
CA TRP A 67 -20.14 -1.57 -5.52
C TRP A 67 -19.42 -0.66 -6.51
N LYS A 68 -19.44 -0.97 -7.82
CA LYS A 68 -18.88 -0.11 -8.88
C LYS A 68 -19.39 1.32 -8.77
N ASN A 69 -20.70 1.48 -8.58
CA ASN A 69 -21.38 2.77 -8.53
C ASN A 69 -21.21 3.50 -7.18
N GLY A 70 -20.41 2.95 -6.25
CA GLY A 70 -19.93 3.66 -5.06
C GLY A 70 -20.38 3.11 -3.71
N GLU A 71 -21.06 1.95 -3.65
CA GLU A 71 -21.47 1.35 -2.37
C GLU A 71 -20.27 1.00 -1.46
N TRP A 72 -19.05 0.87 -2.03
CA TRP A 72 -17.80 0.80 -1.24
C TRP A 72 -17.53 2.03 -0.37
N LYS A 73 -18.26 3.14 -0.55
CA LYS A 73 -18.22 4.32 0.33
C LYS A 73 -19.15 4.21 1.54
N ASN A 74 -20.01 3.19 1.59
CA ASN A 74 -20.94 2.98 2.70
C ASN A 74 -20.25 2.25 3.86
N TRP A 75 -19.87 3.00 4.90
CA TRP A 75 -19.18 2.49 6.09
C TRP A 75 -20.12 2.22 7.28
N ASP A 76 -21.38 1.86 7.00
CA ASP A 76 -22.33 1.35 7.98
C ASP A 76 -21.70 0.21 8.80
N LYS A 77 -21.64 0.39 10.13
CA LYS A 77 -20.95 -0.51 11.05
C LYS A 77 -21.56 -1.91 11.09
N ASP A 78 -22.86 -2.02 10.81
CA ASP A 78 -23.57 -3.30 10.85
C ASP A 78 -23.34 -4.12 9.57
N LYS A 79 -22.82 -3.49 8.50
CA LYS A 79 -22.45 -4.11 7.22
C LYS A 79 -20.94 -4.14 6.96
N TRP A 80 -20.15 -3.46 7.78
CA TRP A 80 -18.71 -3.37 7.59
C TRP A 80 -18.03 -4.67 8.05
N LEU A 81 -17.76 -5.55 7.10
CA LEU A 81 -17.12 -6.86 7.29
C LEU A 81 -15.87 -6.79 8.19
N ARG A 82 -15.84 -7.67 9.21
CA ARG A 82 -14.90 -7.60 10.35
C ARG A 82 -14.06 -8.86 10.55
N GLU A 83 -14.66 -10.03 10.35
CA GLU A 83 -14.03 -11.28 10.76
C GLU A 83 -12.85 -11.60 9.83
N ALA A 84 -11.86 -12.33 10.36
CA ALA A 84 -10.62 -12.60 9.64
C ALA A 84 -10.83 -13.26 8.26
N LYS A 85 -11.94 -13.99 8.09
CA LYS A 85 -12.32 -14.70 6.86
C LYS A 85 -13.04 -13.84 5.81
N ASP A 86 -13.50 -12.64 6.17
CA ASP A 86 -14.49 -11.89 5.37
C ASP A 86 -13.87 -10.95 4.31
N PHE A 87 -12.56 -10.63 4.33
CA PHE A 87 -11.88 -9.56 3.56
C PHE A 87 -12.23 -9.45 2.05
N VAL A 88 -13.22 -8.62 1.67
CA VAL A 88 -13.59 -8.38 0.26
C VAL A 88 -12.82 -7.21 -0.35
N ASN A 89 -12.27 -7.41 -1.55
CA ASN A 89 -11.65 -6.33 -2.31
C ASN A 89 -11.78 -6.54 -3.84
N PRO A 90 -12.98 -6.33 -4.44
CA PRO A 90 -13.17 -6.44 -5.89
C PRO A 90 -12.31 -5.41 -6.64
N ILE A 91 -11.63 -5.83 -7.72
CA ILE A 91 -10.85 -4.89 -8.54
C ILE A 91 -11.80 -3.92 -9.23
N ILE A 92 -11.59 -2.62 -9.05
CA ILE A 92 -12.20 -1.58 -9.87
C ILE A 92 -11.10 -0.98 -10.73
N GLU A 93 -11.12 -1.27 -12.05
CA GLU A 93 -10.06 -0.86 -12.98
C GLU A 93 -9.91 0.67 -13.03
N ASP A 94 -8.66 1.14 -12.90
CA ASP A 94 -8.25 2.56 -12.87
C ASP A 94 -8.87 3.40 -11.73
N LEU A 95 -9.37 2.75 -10.69
CA LEU A 95 -9.80 3.41 -9.45
C LEU A 95 -8.67 4.19 -8.76
N TRP A 96 -7.43 3.70 -8.90
CA TRP A 96 -6.19 4.36 -8.49
C TRP A 96 -5.44 4.85 -9.73
N ASP A 97 -5.89 5.99 -10.24
CA ASP A 97 -5.14 6.82 -11.18
C ASP A 97 -4.05 7.66 -10.48
N THR A 98 -3.23 8.36 -11.25
CA THR A 98 -2.12 9.20 -10.74
C THR A 98 -2.56 10.43 -9.96
N ASP A 99 -3.76 10.96 -10.22
CA ASP A 99 -4.29 12.09 -9.47
C ASP A 99 -4.72 11.65 -8.08
N ARG A 100 -5.50 10.57 -7.99
CA ARG A 100 -5.95 10.00 -6.72
C ARG A 100 -4.81 9.42 -5.89
N MET A 101 -3.83 8.76 -6.50
CA MET A 101 -2.63 8.29 -5.78
C MET A 101 -1.84 9.46 -5.18
N ARG A 102 -1.69 10.58 -5.91
CA ARG A 102 -1.02 11.77 -5.39
C ARG A 102 -1.81 12.40 -4.24
N ASP A 103 -3.13 12.56 -4.41
CA ASP A 103 -3.99 13.29 -3.48
C ASP A 103 -4.41 12.42 -2.26
N ALA A 104 -4.09 11.13 -2.27
CA ALA A 104 -4.17 10.24 -1.11
C ALA A 104 -2.97 10.49 -0.17
N GLU A 105 -3.17 11.37 0.80
CA GLU A 105 -2.17 11.74 1.82
C GLU A 105 -2.53 11.33 3.25
N LYS A 106 -3.78 10.88 3.51
CA LYS A 106 -4.25 10.58 4.87
C LYS A 106 -3.64 9.28 5.41
N PRO A 107 -2.84 9.31 6.47
CA PRO A 107 -2.48 8.08 7.17
C PRO A 107 -3.64 7.59 8.04
N PRO A 108 -3.71 6.30 8.39
CA PRO A 108 -4.49 5.86 9.53
C PRO A 108 -4.10 6.59 10.80
N GLU A 109 -5.08 7.00 11.59
CA GLU A 109 -4.83 7.42 12.95
C GLU A 109 -4.21 6.23 13.73
N LYS A 110 -2.97 6.47 14.20
CA LYS A 110 -2.21 5.71 15.21
C LYS A 110 -1.32 6.58 16.12
N PRO A 111 -1.62 7.87 16.41
CA PRO A 111 -0.82 8.60 17.36
C PRO A 111 -0.89 7.94 18.74
N VAL A 112 0.26 7.88 19.41
CA VAL A 112 0.36 7.68 20.85
C VAL A 112 0.90 8.94 21.51
N ASP A 113 0.62 9.08 22.80
CA ASP A 113 1.18 10.17 23.59
C ASP A 113 2.72 10.10 23.64
N ASN A 114 3.35 11.25 23.84
CA ASN A 114 4.81 11.35 23.96
C ASN A 114 5.35 10.62 25.22
N ASP A 115 4.46 10.39 26.19
CA ASP A 115 4.66 9.62 27.42
C ASP A 115 3.53 8.58 27.50
N ILE A 116 3.86 7.29 27.39
CA ILE A 116 2.88 6.20 27.26
C ILE A 116 2.58 5.65 28.66
N SER A 117 2.08 6.50 29.56
CA SER A 117 1.96 6.19 30.99
C SER A 117 1.12 4.92 31.24
N GLY A 118 1.79 3.80 31.55
CA GLY A 118 1.22 2.44 31.57
C GLY A 118 2.25 1.32 31.29
N ASP A 119 3.39 1.68 30.71
CA ASP A 119 4.56 0.87 30.30
C ASP A 119 5.28 -0.04 31.35
N GLU A 120 4.58 -0.64 32.33
CA GLU A 120 5.23 -1.61 33.23
C GLU A 120 5.74 -2.83 32.45
N GLY A 121 6.93 -3.33 32.79
CA GLY A 121 7.61 -4.39 32.05
C GLY A 121 9.06 -4.02 31.75
N VAL A 122 9.40 -3.70 30.49
CA VAL A 122 10.76 -3.30 30.10
C VAL A 122 10.81 -2.31 28.91
N THR A 123 10.24 -1.11 29.07
CA THR A 123 10.51 0.02 28.15
C THR A 123 11.91 0.61 28.43
N ASP A 124 12.72 0.79 27.38
CA ASP A 124 14.00 1.52 27.46
C ASP A 124 13.75 3.06 27.44
N PRO A 125 14.77 3.93 27.60
CA PRO A 125 14.58 5.37 27.39
C PRO A 125 14.16 5.71 25.95
N THR A 126 13.43 6.80 25.76
CA THR A 126 13.03 7.29 24.43
C THR A 126 14.29 7.67 23.62
N PRO A 127 14.48 7.14 22.40
CA PRO A 127 15.66 7.43 21.59
C PRO A 127 15.65 8.90 21.11
N ALA A 128 16.84 9.43 20.84
CA ALA A 128 16.97 10.74 20.22
C ALA A 128 16.38 10.71 18.78
N PRO A 129 15.68 11.76 18.32
CA PRO A 129 15.13 11.77 16.96
C PRO A 129 16.21 11.65 15.88
N VAL A 130 16.00 10.70 14.96
CA VAL A 130 16.83 10.54 13.76
C VAL A 130 16.07 11.13 12.58
N ASN A 131 16.67 12.11 11.91
CA ASN A 131 16.09 12.70 10.70
C ASN A 131 15.97 11.66 9.59
N ALA A 132 14.75 11.43 9.12
CA ALA A 132 14.48 10.55 7.99
C ALA A 132 15.24 11.02 6.73
N GLN A 133 16.03 10.13 6.14
CA GLN A 133 16.81 10.39 4.94
C GLN A 133 16.02 9.95 3.71
N ALA A 134 15.96 10.80 2.67
CA ALA A 134 15.34 10.40 1.41
C ALA A 134 16.16 9.26 0.77
N VAL A 135 15.48 8.20 0.31
CA VAL A 135 16.15 7.12 -0.42
C VAL A 135 16.66 7.68 -1.76
N LYS A 136 17.82 7.20 -2.22
CA LYS A 136 18.37 7.62 -3.50
C LYS A 136 17.54 7.04 -4.65
N ALA A 137 17.18 7.89 -5.62
CA ALA A 137 16.58 7.46 -6.87
C ALA A 137 17.63 6.79 -7.81
N PRO A 138 17.23 5.79 -8.62
CA PRO A 138 15.90 5.20 -8.64
C PRO A 138 15.68 4.24 -7.46
N TYR A 139 14.47 4.21 -6.90
CA TYR A 139 14.14 3.40 -5.72
C TYR A 139 14.31 1.90 -5.97
N HIS A 140 13.97 1.39 -7.16
CA HIS A 140 14.17 -0.02 -7.50
C HIS A 140 15.64 -0.48 -7.44
N SER A 141 16.60 0.44 -7.51
CA SER A 141 18.04 0.14 -7.36
C SER A 141 18.54 0.19 -5.91
N ASN A 142 17.77 0.78 -4.98
CA ASN A 142 18.23 1.11 -3.62
C ASN A 142 17.33 0.53 -2.50
N ALA A 143 16.05 0.26 -2.80
CA ALA A 143 15.04 -0.26 -1.89
C ALA A 143 13.92 -0.99 -2.69
N ALA A 144 14.32 -1.91 -3.58
CA ALA A 144 13.42 -2.62 -4.51
C ALA A 144 12.19 -3.26 -3.85
N GLU A 145 12.33 -3.74 -2.62
CA GLU A 145 11.23 -4.38 -1.90
C GLU A 145 10.22 -3.38 -1.33
N ALA A 146 10.49 -2.07 -1.33
CA ALA A 146 9.61 -1.08 -0.73
C ALA A 146 8.57 -0.53 -1.72
N GLY A 147 7.34 -0.37 -1.25
CA GLY A 147 6.26 0.26 -2.01
C GLY A 147 5.24 0.98 -1.14
N LYS A 148 4.38 1.75 -1.79
CA LYS A 148 3.31 2.51 -1.15
C LYS A 148 2.01 1.73 -1.23
N VAL A 149 1.19 1.80 -0.18
CA VAL A 149 -0.14 1.18 -0.14
C VAL A 149 -1.18 2.29 -0.18
N PHE A 150 -2.20 2.10 -1.00
CA PHE A 150 -3.37 2.96 -1.15
C PHE A 150 -4.62 2.14 -0.81
N PHE A 151 -5.56 2.75 -0.09
CA PHE A 151 -6.82 2.11 0.30
C PHE A 151 -7.86 3.17 0.67
N ASP A 152 -9.12 2.78 0.82
CA ASP A 152 -10.17 3.65 1.34
C ASP A 152 -10.61 3.21 2.73
N GLY A 153 -10.88 4.20 3.58
CA GLY A 153 -11.52 4.06 4.88
C GLY A 153 -12.66 5.07 5.08
N PRO A 154 -13.27 5.10 6.28
CA PRO A 154 -14.40 5.98 6.58
C PRO A 154 -14.17 7.47 6.34
N GLU A 155 -12.91 7.91 6.38
CA GLU A 155 -12.52 9.31 6.23
C GLU A 155 -12.02 9.66 4.82
N GLY A 156 -12.11 8.72 3.86
CA GLY A 156 -11.69 8.87 2.48
C GLY A 156 -10.52 7.97 2.10
N SER A 157 -9.78 8.37 1.06
CA SER A 157 -8.59 7.68 0.58
C SER A 157 -7.41 7.88 1.52
N MET A 158 -6.70 6.79 1.80
CA MET A 158 -5.68 6.66 2.84
C MET A 158 -4.42 5.97 2.31
N VAL A 159 -3.31 6.16 3.02
CA VAL A 159 -1.99 5.62 2.63
C VAL A 159 -1.21 4.97 3.76
N CYS A 160 -0.49 3.93 3.36
CA CYS A 160 0.52 3.24 4.15
C CYS A 160 1.75 2.93 3.27
N SER A 161 2.68 2.17 3.82
CA SER A 161 3.81 1.55 3.14
C SER A 161 3.74 0.03 3.32
N ALA A 162 4.42 -0.70 2.44
CA ALA A 162 4.55 -2.15 2.53
C ALA A 162 5.89 -2.62 1.94
N THR A 163 6.21 -3.90 2.18
CA THR A 163 7.47 -4.52 1.78
C THR A 163 7.21 -5.86 1.09
N VAL A 164 7.77 -6.07 -0.10
CA VAL A 164 7.75 -7.37 -0.79
C VAL A 164 8.52 -8.40 0.02
N VAL A 165 7.83 -9.46 0.43
CA VAL A 165 8.40 -10.56 1.22
C VAL A 165 8.35 -11.86 0.44
N LYS A 166 9.26 -12.77 0.74
CA LYS A 166 9.30 -14.09 0.08
C LYS A 166 8.03 -14.88 0.38
N ASP A 167 7.70 -15.79 -0.53
CA ASP A 167 6.64 -16.77 -0.36
C ASP A 167 7.26 -18.18 -0.29
N PRO A 168 7.06 -18.95 0.79
CA PRO A 168 7.59 -20.32 0.89
C PRO A 168 6.87 -21.31 -0.03
N ALA A 169 5.65 -21.01 -0.48
CA ALA A 169 4.92 -21.81 -1.48
C ALA A 169 5.40 -21.50 -2.91
N HIS A 170 5.83 -20.27 -3.18
CA HIS A 170 6.31 -19.82 -4.50
C HIS A 170 7.73 -19.22 -4.44
N PRO A 171 8.79 -20.02 -4.18
CA PRO A 171 10.15 -19.50 -4.02
C PRO A 171 10.67 -18.77 -5.27
N GLY A 172 11.04 -17.50 -5.12
CA GLY A 172 11.50 -16.65 -6.23
C GLY A 172 10.37 -16.09 -7.10
N LYS A 173 9.11 -16.36 -6.74
CA LYS A 173 7.90 -15.95 -7.44
C LYS A 173 6.83 -15.41 -6.48
N SER A 174 7.24 -14.78 -5.38
CA SER A 174 6.29 -14.23 -4.41
C SER A 174 5.35 -13.19 -5.03
N ASN A 175 4.10 -13.20 -4.54
CA ASN A 175 3.06 -12.19 -4.68
C ASN A 175 2.62 -11.63 -3.31
N MET A 176 3.44 -11.82 -2.26
CA MET A 176 3.14 -11.42 -0.88
C MET A 176 3.83 -10.10 -0.52
N VAL A 177 3.08 -9.19 0.11
CA VAL A 177 3.62 -7.97 0.73
C VAL A 177 3.27 -7.90 2.22
N TRP A 178 4.24 -7.48 3.03
CA TRP A 178 4.09 -7.24 4.45
C TRP A 178 3.72 -5.78 4.72
N THR A 179 2.77 -5.55 5.63
CA THR A 179 2.38 -4.21 6.08
C THR A 179 1.92 -4.26 7.56
N ALA A 180 1.34 -3.17 8.07
CA ALA A 180 0.75 -3.15 9.41
C ALA A 180 -0.69 -3.65 9.39
N GLY A 181 -1.15 -4.25 10.49
CA GLY A 181 -2.53 -4.71 10.66
C GLY A 181 -3.54 -3.57 10.45
N HIS A 182 -3.16 -2.37 10.88
CA HIS A 182 -3.96 -1.17 10.71
C HIS A 182 -3.97 -0.55 9.30
N CYS A 183 -3.14 -1.04 8.38
CA CYS A 183 -3.21 -0.65 6.97
C CYS A 183 -4.24 -1.48 6.19
N VAL A 184 -4.78 -2.55 6.81
CA VAL A 184 -5.79 -3.44 6.21
C VAL A 184 -7.08 -3.54 7.02
N HIS A 185 -7.03 -3.34 8.34
CA HIS A 185 -8.19 -3.51 9.23
C HIS A 185 -8.25 -2.44 10.33
N ALA A 186 -9.42 -1.85 10.57
CA ALA A 186 -9.64 -0.75 11.52
C ALA A 186 -9.68 -1.19 13.01
N GLY A 187 -9.28 -2.43 13.32
CA GLY A 187 -9.18 -2.97 14.67
C GLY A 187 -10.53 -3.19 15.37
N LYS A 188 -10.55 -3.13 16.70
CA LYS A 188 -11.68 -3.49 17.57
C LYS A 188 -13.00 -2.80 17.25
N LYS A 189 -12.98 -1.61 16.65
CA LYS A 189 -14.16 -0.76 16.41
C LYS A 189 -14.55 -0.61 14.93
N GLY A 190 -13.79 -1.18 13.99
CA GLY A 190 -14.06 -1.11 12.55
C GLY A 190 -13.70 -2.41 11.84
N GLY A 191 -13.94 -2.49 10.54
CA GLY A 191 -13.73 -3.69 9.75
C GLY A 191 -12.54 -3.58 8.79
N TRP A 192 -12.56 -4.40 7.74
CA TRP A 192 -11.60 -4.39 6.64
C TRP A 192 -11.67 -3.10 5.81
N TYR A 193 -10.53 -2.49 5.53
CA TYR A 193 -10.44 -1.41 4.55
C TYR A 193 -10.68 -1.93 3.13
N ARG A 194 -11.07 -1.02 2.24
CA ARG A 194 -11.52 -1.35 0.87
C ARG A 194 -10.54 -0.80 -0.14
N ASN A 195 -10.61 -1.31 -1.36
CA ASN A 195 -9.85 -0.84 -2.52
C ASN A 195 -8.32 -0.87 -2.28
N ILE A 196 -7.83 -1.89 -1.58
CA ILE A 196 -6.42 -1.98 -1.18
C ILE A 196 -5.54 -2.30 -2.39
N MET A 197 -4.56 -1.43 -2.64
CA MET A 197 -3.62 -1.45 -3.76
C MET A 197 -2.20 -1.22 -3.26
N PHE A 198 -1.24 -2.00 -3.75
CA PHE A 198 0.19 -1.83 -3.55
C PHE A 198 0.86 -1.31 -4.83
N VAL A 199 1.80 -0.37 -4.68
CA VAL A 199 2.62 0.17 -5.77
C VAL A 199 4.10 0.06 -5.41
N PRO A 200 4.82 -0.94 -5.94
CA PRO A 200 6.26 -1.09 -5.74
C PRO A 200 7.03 0.06 -6.40
N SER A 201 8.03 0.60 -5.70
CA SER A 201 8.82 1.75 -6.17
C SER A 201 7.97 2.94 -6.66
N TYR A 202 6.90 3.27 -5.93
CA TYR A 202 6.07 4.46 -6.21
C TYR A 202 6.94 5.74 -6.29
N ASN A 203 6.76 6.52 -7.35
CA ASN A 203 7.62 7.67 -7.69
C ASN A 203 9.10 7.29 -7.68
N ASP A 204 9.45 6.22 -8.42
CA ASP A 204 10.80 5.63 -8.48
C ASP A 204 11.92 6.67 -8.72
N SER A 205 11.63 7.72 -9.50
CA SER A 205 12.57 8.82 -9.80
C SER A 205 12.63 9.94 -8.75
N ALA A 206 11.93 9.80 -7.62
CA ALA A 206 11.89 10.74 -6.49
C ALA A 206 11.48 12.18 -6.84
N LYS A 207 10.63 12.36 -7.85
CA LYS A 207 10.15 13.67 -8.31
C LYS A 207 9.41 14.44 -7.22
N PRO A 208 9.48 15.78 -7.18
CA PRO A 208 8.59 16.59 -6.38
C PRO A 208 7.14 16.51 -6.90
N ILE A 209 6.17 16.76 -6.02
CA ILE A 209 4.73 16.74 -6.34
C ILE A 209 4.33 17.64 -7.53
N SER A 210 5.07 18.73 -7.77
CA SER A 210 4.87 19.65 -8.89
C SER A 210 5.16 19.03 -10.26
N GLU A 211 6.10 18.08 -10.33
CA GLU A 211 6.41 17.33 -11.55
C GLU A 211 5.51 16.10 -11.71
N LEU A 212 5.16 15.43 -10.61
CA LEU A 212 4.26 14.26 -10.62
C LEU A 212 2.90 14.55 -11.24
N ARG A 213 2.36 15.78 -11.12
CA ARG A 213 1.12 16.23 -11.78
C ARG A 213 1.14 16.13 -13.31
N LYS A 214 2.28 15.89 -13.93
CA LYS A 214 2.45 15.74 -15.39
C LYS A 214 3.11 14.41 -15.77
N ALA A 215 3.46 13.58 -14.78
CA ALA A 215 4.10 12.29 -15.00
C ALA A 215 3.05 11.25 -15.42
N PRO A 216 3.27 10.46 -16.47
CA PRO A 216 2.36 9.37 -16.85
C PRO A 216 2.38 8.24 -15.80
N LYS A 217 1.34 7.40 -15.75
CA LYS A 217 1.19 6.31 -14.76
C LYS A 217 2.41 5.36 -14.77
N GLU A 218 3.04 5.17 -15.92
CA GLU A 218 4.24 4.36 -16.11
C GLU A 218 5.52 4.98 -15.52
N GLU A 219 5.57 6.29 -15.29
CA GLU A 219 6.69 6.95 -14.59
C GLU A 219 6.45 7.02 -13.07
N VAL A 220 5.17 7.10 -12.66
CA VAL A 220 4.77 7.10 -11.23
C VAL A 220 4.79 5.69 -10.63
N ALA A 221 4.40 4.67 -11.41
CA ALA A 221 4.30 3.26 -11.03
C ALA A 221 4.97 2.35 -12.08
N PRO A 222 6.30 2.43 -12.29
CA PRO A 222 7.00 1.73 -13.38
C PRO A 222 6.95 0.20 -13.28
N TYR A 223 6.67 -0.34 -12.09
CA TYR A 223 6.50 -1.77 -11.83
C TYR A 223 5.01 -2.18 -11.69
N GLY A 224 4.10 -1.30 -12.13
CA GLY A 224 2.66 -1.53 -12.17
C GLY A 224 1.94 -1.33 -10.83
N THR A 225 0.62 -1.51 -10.89
CA THR A 225 -0.32 -1.43 -9.77
C THR A 225 -0.78 -2.85 -9.39
N TRP A 226 -0.64 -3.20 -8.11
CA TRP A 226 -0.85 -4.56 -7.60
C TRP A 226 -2.00 -4.57 -6.58
N TRP A 227 -3.15 -5.07 -7.00
CA TRP A 227 -4.38 -5.10 -6.22
C TRP A 227 -4.35 -6.22 -5.19
N GLY A 228 -4.75 -5.95 -3.94
CA GLY A 228 -4.80 -6.97 -2.88
C GLY A 228 -6.04 -7.85 -3.02
N ASP A 229 -5.91 -9.07 -3.56
CA ASP A 229 -7.02 -10.03 -3.64
C ASP A 229 -7.27 -10.76 -2.31
N TRP A 230 -6.27 -10.82 -1.44
CA TRP A 230 -6.42 -11.25 -0.04
C TRP A 230 -5.54 -10.46 0.92
N ALA A 231 -6.05 -10.20 2.12
CA ALA A 231 -5.30 -9.62 3.24
C ALA A 231 -5.61 -10.40 4.51
N GLN A 232 -4.60 -10.59 5.35
CA GLN A 232 -4.75 -11.19 6.67
C GLN A 232 -3.93 -10.42 7.71
N THR A 233 -4.53 -10.22 8.88
CA THR A 233 -3.92 -9.57 10.05
C THR A 233 -4.07 -10.48 11.27
N SER A 234 -3.51 -10.11 12.42
CA SER A 234 -3.64 -10.90 13.65
C SER A 234 -5.03 -10.79 14.29
N GLU A 235 -5.48 -11.85 14.96
CA GLU A 235 -6.71 -11.84 15.76
C GLU A 235 -6.61 -10.86 16.94
N GLN A 236 -5.41 -10.68 17.50
CA GLN A 236 -5.10 -9.68 18.51
C GLN A 236 -5.31 -8.26 17.97
N TRP A 237 -4.93 -7.98 16.72
CA TRP A 237 -5.22 -6.70 16.08
C TRP A 237 -6.73 -6.48 15.88
N ILE A 238 -7.45 -7.49 15.38
CA ILE A 238 -8.90 -7.41 15.17
C ILE A 238 -9.64 -7.19 16.49
N SER A 239 -9.24 -7.87 17.57
CA SER A 239 -9.93 -7.84 18.88
C SER A 239 -9.51 -6.70 19.81
N GLN A 240 -8.29 -6.16 19.67
CA GLN A 240 -7.72 -5.17 20.59
C GLN A 240 -7.33 -3.84 19.91
N GLY A 241 -7.04 -3.85 18.61
CA GLY A 241 -6.49 -2.72 17.87
C GLY A 241 -7.33 -1.44 17.97
N ALA A 242 -6.68 -0.31 18.22
CA ALA A 242 -7.35 1.00 18.36
C ALA A 242 -6.72 2.08 17.46
N ALA A 243 -7.47 3.15 17.17
CA ALA A 243 -7.02 4.29 16.35
C ALA A 243 -6.02 5.23 17.08
N THR A 244 -5.95 5.16 18.41
CA THR A 244 -5.04 5.96 19.22
C THR A 244 -4.61 5.13 20.43
N GLY A 245 -3.52 5.53 21.11
CA GLY A 245 -3.16 4.93 22.40
C GLY A 245 -2.51 3.53 22.35
N GLY A 246 -2.14 3.04 21.17
CA GLY A 246 -1.23 1.90 21.01
C GLY A 246 -1.79 0.51 21.33
N GLN A 247 -3.08 0.37 21.67
CA GLN A 247 -3.65 -0.96 21.94
C GLN A 247 -3.55 -1.85 20.70
N GLY A 248 -3.08 -3.09 20.88
CA GLY A 248 -2.84 -4.05 19.81
C GLY A 248 -1.55 -3.84 19.01
N ALA A 249 -0.77 -2.77 19.25
CA ALA A 249 0.44 -2.46 18.49
C ALA A 249 1.52 -3.57 18.48
N PRO A 250 1.72 -4.37 19.55
CA PRO A 250 2.59 -5.55 19.51
C PRO A 250 2.19 -6.63 18.50
N PHE A 251 0.94 -6.60 18.00
CA PHE A 251 0.40 -7.53 17.02
C PHE A 251 -0.05 -6.86 15.71
N ASP A 252 0.35 -5.60 15.50
CA ASP A 252 -0.05 -4.76 14.38
C ASP A 252 0.79 -5.04 13.12
N PHE A 253 0.57 -6.22 12.57
CA PHE A 253 1.16 -6.70 11.32
C PHE A 253 0.11 -7.37 10.44
N ALA A 254 0.31 -7.29 9.13
CA ALA A 254 -0.52 -7.96 8.14
C ALA A 254 0.30 -8.40 6.93
N VAL A 255 -0.25 -9.38 6.22
CA VAL A 255 0.24 -9.83 4.91
C VAL A 255 -0.88 -9.70 3.90
N ILE A 256 -0.57 -9.13 2.75
CA ILE A 256 -1.47 -8.99 1.60
C ILE A 256 -0.91 -9.87 0.48
N HIS A 257 -1.73 -10.74 -0.10
CA HIS A 257 -1.46 -11.33 -1.41
C HIS A 257 -1.99 -10.37 -2.48
N VAL A 258 -1.20 -10.13 -3.53
CA VAL A 258 -1.52 -9.14 -4.56
C VAL A 258 -1.40 -9.69 -5.98
N ILE A 259 -2.23 -9.16 -6.88
CA ILE A 259 -2.26 -9.49 -8.31
C ILE A 259 -2.25 -8.21 -9.17
N PRO A 260 -1.71 -8.24 -10.41
CA PRO A 260 -1.69 -7.05 -11.26
C PRO A 260 -3.09 -6.56 -11.63
N GLU A 261 -3.36 -5.26 -11.43
CA GLU A 261 -4.68 -4.61 -11.64
C GLU A 261 -5.32 -4.96 -13.00
N LYS A 262 -4.53 -4.92 -14.08
CA LYS A 262 -4.99 -5.09 -15.47
C LYS A 262 -4.66 -6.45 -16.08
N GLY A 263 -4.37 -7.45 -15.22
CA GLY A 263 -3.80 -8.74 -15.64
C GLY A 263 -2.29 -8.66 -15.85
N GLY A 264 -1.58 -9.72 -15.48
CA GLY A 264 -0.12 -9.74 -15.47
C GLY A 264 0.52 -10.13 -16.80
N THR A 265 1.82 -9.84 -16.92
CA THR A 265 2.69 -10.35 -18.01
C THR A 265 3.07 -11.83 -17.85
N GLY A 266 2.44 -12.54 -16.92
CA GLY A 266 2.84 -13.88 -16.45
C GLY A 266 3.95 -13.89 -15.39
N LYS A 267 4.48 -12.72 -15.01
CA LYS A 267 5.44 -12.57 -13.90
C LYS A 267 4.76 -12.34 -12.56
N SER A 268 5.36 -12.84 -11.49
CA SER A 268 5.00 -12.49 -10.11
C SER A 268 5.50 -11.07 -9.72
N LEU A 269 5.11 -10.60 -8.53
CA LEU A 269 5.63 -9.36 -7.95
C LEU A 269 7.15 -9.43 -7.72
N GLU A 270 7.66 -10.49 -7.08
CA GLU A 270 9.10 -10.72 -6.87
C GLU A 270 9.88 -10.76 -8.20
N GLU A 271 9.35 -11.41 -9.24
CA GLU A 271 9.96 -11.42 -10.59
C GLU A 271 9.90 -10.07 -11.31
N THR A 272 8.98 -9.20 -10.90
CA THR A 272 8.79 -7.86 -11.47
C THR A 272 9.72 -6.84 -10.82
N VAL A 273 9.84 -6.84 -9.49
CA VAL A 273 10.73 -5.92 -8.74
C VAL A 273 12.16 -6.44 -8.58
N GLY A 274 12.38 -7.74 -8.83
CA GLY A 274 13.70 -8.39 -8.79
C GLY A 274 14.23 -8.77 -7.40
N SER A 275 13.44 -8.58 -6.33
CA SER A 275 13.82 -8.95 -4.96
C SER A 275 12.60 -9.13 -4.06
N ALA A 276 12.74 -10.00 -3.05
CA ALA A 276 11.82 -10.11 -1.93
C ALA A 276 12.60 -10.43 -0.65
N LEU A 277 12.21 -9.83 0.47
CA LEU A 277 12.88 -10.02 1.75
C LEU A 277 12.43 -11.33 2.44
N PRO A 278 13.36 -12.14 2.99
CA PRO A 278 12.97 -13.16 3.95
C PRO A 278 12.44 -12.48 5.22
N VAL A 279 11.43 -13.10 5.85
CA VAL A 279 10.89 -12.65 7.14
C VAL A 279 11.49 -13.51 8.25
N ASP A 280 11.97 -12.87 9.32
CA ASP A 280 12.53 -13.55 10.48
C ASP A 280 11.55 -13.50 11.67
N PHE A 281 10.87 -14.63 11.89
CA PHE A 281 9.93 -14.84 13.00
C PHE A 281 10.61 -15.23 14.32
N ASN A 282 11.94 -15.25 14.36
CA ASN A 282 12.74 -15.34 15.59
C ASN A 282 13.53 -14.04 15.79
N ALA A 283 12.86 -12.91 15.57
CA ALA A 283 13.47 -11.60 15.46
C ALA A 283 14.33 -11.28 16.71
N PRO A 284 15.63 -10.97 16.54
CA PRO A 284 16.58 -10.93 17.65
C PRO A 284 16.28 -9.85 18.69
N ALA A 285 16.40 -10.17 19.98
CA ALA A 285 16.17 -9.20 21.06
C ALA A 285 16.94 -7.89 20.85
N ALA A 286 16.29 -6.74 21.05
CA ALA A 286 16.80 -5.42 20.66
C ALA A 286 18.28 -5.13 21.02
N PRO A 287 18.80 -5.48 22.22
CA PRO A 287 20.21 -5.26 22.57
C PRO A 287 21.22 -6.00 21.67
N LYS A 288 20.80 -7.05 20.95
CA LYS A 288 21.63 -7.82 20.00
C LYS A 288 21.66 -7.21 18.59
N ILE A 289 20.76 -6.27 18.29
CA ILE A 289 20.70 -5.57 17.01
C ILE A 289 21.66 -4.38 17.07
N ALA A 290 22.66 -4.35 16.20
CA ALA A 290 23.62 -3.24 16.12
C ALA A 290 23.06 -2.02 15.36
N ASN A 291 22.26 -2.28 14.32
CA ASN A 291 21.58 -1.29 13.49
C ASN A 291 20.34 -1.93 12.84
N MET A 292 19.30 -1.14 12.65
CA MET A 292 18.06 -1.50 11.96
C MET A 292 17.59 -0.33 11.11
N THR A 293 17.04 -0.61 9.93
CA THR A 293 16.58 0.41 8.99
C THR A 293 15.08 0.28 8.73
N ALA A 294 14.30 1.28 9.15
CA ALA A 294 12.89 1.43 8.79
C ALA A 294 12.77 2.18 7.46
N THR A 295 11.89 1.70 6.56
CA THR A 295 11.72 2.24 5.19
C THR A 295 10.23 2.51 4.91
N GLY A 296 9.85 3.71 4.44
CA GLY A 296 8.45 4.01 4.13
C GLY A 296 8.19 5.38 3.46
N TYR A 297 6.92 5.66 3.18
CA TYR A 297 6.39 6.87 2.53
C TYR A 297 5.61 7.76 3.52
N PRO A 298 6.29 8.50 4.43
CA PRO A 298 5.64 9.44 5.33
C PRO A 298 4.83 10.50 4.56
N ALA A 299 3.60 10.76 5.01
CA ALA A 299 2.58 11.51 4.27
C ALA A 299 2.03 12.74 5.00
N ALA A 300 2.23 12.85 6.31
CA ALA A 300 1.91 14.09 7.03
C ALA A 300 3.11 15.06 7.08
N PRO A 301 2.89 16.39 7.18
CA PRO A 301 3.93 17.40 7.22
C PRO A 301 5.05 17.10 8.24
N PRO A 302 6.34 17.33 7.91
CA PRO A 302 6.83 18.06 6.73
C PRO A 302 6.92 17.23 5.44
N PHE A 303 6.41 16.01 5.42
CA PHE A 303 6.40 15.13 4.24
C PHE A 303 5.09 15.28 3.45
N ASP A 304 5.10 14.85 2.19
CA ASP A 304 4.00 14.97 1.22
C ASP A 304 3.47 13.60 0.72
N GLY A 305 3.98 12.50 1.27
CA GLY A 305 3.59 11.14 0.90
C GLY A 305 4.18 10.66 -0.41
N GLN A 306 4.89 11.50 -1.17
CA GLN A 306 5.28 11.23 -2.54
C GLN A 306 6.64 10.56 -2.67
N LYS A 307 7.47 10.56 -1.63
CA LYS A 307 8.85 10.07 -1.68
C LYS A 307 9.13 9.02 -0.60
N LEU A 308 10.08 8.14 -0.90
CA LEU A 308 10.52 7.08 0.00
C LEU A 308 11.63 7.60 0.92
N PHE A 309 11.51 7.32 2.21
CA PHE A 309 12.46 7.71 3.24
C PHE A 309 12.91 6.51 4.09
N GLN A 310 14.05 6.67 4.74
CA GLN A 310 14.63 5.71 5.66
C GLN A 310 15.13 6.36 6.96
N CYS A 311 14.94 5.65 8.07
CA CYS A 311 15.61 5.92 9.34
C CYS A 311 16.48 4.71 9.69
N ALA A 312 17.72 4.95 10.10
CA ALA A 312 18.64 3.91 10.58
C ALA A 312 19.09 4.24 12.00
N ASP A 313 18.89 3.31 12.93
CA ASP A 313 19.20 3.49 14.35
C ASP A 313 19.41 2.12 15.03
N LYS A 314 19.92 2.14 16.26
CA LYS A 314 19.97 0.98 17.15
C LYS A 314 18.66 0.89 17.95
N PRO A 315 17.87 -0.21 17.86
CA PRO A 315 16.62 -0.30 18.58
C PRO A 315 16.80 -0.40 20.10
N GLY A 316 15.95 0.35 20.81
CA GLY A 316 15.53 0.03 22.17
C GLY A 316 14.24 -0.79 22.17
N ARG A 317 13.73 -1.08 23.37
CA ARG A 317 12.44 -1.74 23.63
C ARG A 317 11.36 -0.73 23.99
N LEU A 318 10.13 -1.06 23.60
CA LEU A 318 8.91 -0.42 24.08
C LEU A 318 7.91 -1.51 24.49
N SER A 319 7.33 -1.42 25.67
CA SER A 319 6.26 -2.30 26.16
C SER A 319 5.00 -1.47 26.36
N ILE A 320 3.91 -1.76 25.64
CA ILE A 320 2.64 -1.05 25.81
C ILE A 320 1.92 -1.50 27.10
N THR A 321 2.07 -2.77 27.45
CA THR A 321 1.66 -3.36 28.73
C THR A 321 2.68 -4.43 29.14
N ALA A 322 2.60 -4.90 30.39
CA ALA A 322 3.53 -5.88 30.96
C ALA A 322 3.33 -7.32 30.45
N ASP A 323 2.13 -7.64 29.99
CA ASP A 323 1.69 -8.96 29.54
C ASP A 323 1.83 -9.19 28.02
N GLN A 324 2.21 -8.14 27.26
CA GLN A 324 2.35 -8.19 25.80
C GLN A 324 3.81 -8.24 25.34
N PRO A 325 4.08 -8.73 24.11
CA PRO A 325 5.42 -8.71 23.54
C PRO A 325 5.98 -7.28 23.44
N THR A 326 7.21 -7.06 23.89
CA THR A 326 7.91 -5.79 23.68
C THR A 326 8.11 -5.52 22.18
N MET A 327 7.78 -4.31 21.73
CA MET A 327 8.08 -3.78 20.41
C MET A 327 9.55 -3.33 20.31
N TYR A 328 10.08 -3.20 19.10
CA TYR A 328 11.28 -2.40 18.88
C TYR A 328 10.90 -0.91 18.80
N ARG A 329 11.76 -0.02 19.28
CA ARG A 329 11.63 1.43 19.12
C ARG A 329 12.94 2.05 18.64
N ILE A 330 12.87 2.92 17.63
CA ILE A 330 14.00 3.66 17.06
C ILE A 330 13.70 5.16 17.01
N GLY A 331 14.73 6.00 17.07
CA GLY A 331 14.63 7.39 16.66
C GLY A 331 14.28 7.46 15.17
N CYS A 332 13.28 8.25 14.83
CA CYS A 332 12.86 8.46 13.44
C CYS A 332 11.84 9.60 13.33
N THR A 333 12.05 10.53 12.40
CA THR A 333 11.11 11.64 12.15
C THR A 333 10.07 11.35 11.07
N MET A 334 10.05 10.15 10.47
CA MET A 334 8.99 9.78 9.51
C MET A 334 7.61 9.85 10.19
N THR A 335 6.66 10.49 9.52
CA THR A 335 5.28 10.66 9.98
C THR A 335 4.37 9.52 9.51
N GLY A 336 3.07 9.60 9.86
CA GLY A 336 2.06 8.65 9.39
C GLY A 336 2.08 8.48 7.86
N GLY A 337 1.79 7.28 7.38
CA GLY A 337 1.98 6.87 5.97
C GLY A 337 3.25 6.03 5.79
N SER A 338 4.26 6.23 6.66
CA SER A 338 5.35 5.27 6.86
C SER A 338 4.92 3.96 7.54
N SER A 339 3.72 3.95 8.14
CA SER A 339 2.98 2.78 8.64
C SER A 339 3.07 1.57 7.72
N GLY A 340 3.32 0.39 8.28
CA GLY A 340 3.50 -0.85 7.53
C GLY A 340 4.83 -0.97 6.76
N GLY A 341 5.58 0.12 6.65
CA GLY A 341 6.92 0.13 6.05
C GLY A 341 7.88 -0.82 6.77
N GLY A 342 8.66 -1.59 6.01
CA GLY A 342 9.46 -2.68 6.55
C GLY A 342 10.68 -2.22 7.34
N TRP A 343 10.97 -2.94 8.43
CA TRP A 343 12.14 -2.74 9.26
C TRP A 343 13.12 -3.88 9.05
N VAL A 344 14.31 -3.54 8.57
CA VAL A 344 15.31 -4.48 8.10
C VAL A 344 16.52 -4.48 9.03
N ALA A 345 16.93 -5.67 9.47
CA ALA A 345 18.13 -5.87 10.28
C ALA A 345 18.84 -7.16 9.85
N LYS A 346 19.90 -7.55 10.59
CA LYS A 346 20.38 -8.92 10.58
C LYS A 346 19.42 -9.77 11.40
N GLY A 347 18.81 -10.78 10.76
CA GLY A 347 17.95 -11.75 11.42
C GLY A 347 18.73 -12.78 12.24
N SER A 348 18.00 -13.76 12.75
CA SER A 348 18.49 -14.88 13.58
C SER A 348 19.57 -15.74 12.90
N ASP A 349 19.60 -15.80 11.55
CA ASP A 349 20.65 -16.46 10.76
C ASP A 349 21.84 -15.55 10.39
N GLY A 350 21.82 -14.29 10.85
CA GLY A 350 22.84 -13.27 10.58
C GLY A 350 22.71 -12.54 9.24
N LYS A 351 21.75 -12.89 8.38
CA LYS A 351 21.52 -12.27 7.06
C LYS A 351 20.48 -11.15 7.11
N ARG A 352 20.42 -10.34 6.05
CA ARG A 352 19.40 -9.27 5.89
C ARG A 352 18.00 -9.89 5.84
N ALA A 353 17.14 -9.52 6.79
CA ALA A 353 15.75 -9.98 6.86
C ALA A 353 14.81 -8.84 7.32
N LEU A 354 13.53 -8.97 6.98
CA LEU A 354 12.46 -8.21 7.62
C LEU A 354 12.27 -8.74 9.05
N VAL A 355 12.36 -7.86 10.04
CA VAL A 355 12.27 -8.21 11.48
C VAL A 355 11.11 -7.52 12.21
N SER A 356 10.44 -6.56 11.55
CA SER A 356 9.35 -5.72 12.08
C SER A 356 8.76 -4.88 10.94
N ASN A 357 7.65 -4.17 11.20
CA ASN A 357 7.11 -3.08 10.37
C ASN A 357 6.88 -1.82 11.22
N THR A 358 6.73 -0.65 10.62
CA THR A 358 6.23 0.54 11.34
C THR A 358 4.80 0.29 11.80
N SER A 359 4.49 0.54 13.07
CA SER A 359 3.14 0.39 13.63
C SER A 359 2.64 1.70 14.26
N ILE A 360 3.39 2.26 15.22
CA ILE A 360 2.99 3.47 15.95
C ILE A 360 4.13 4.49 16.01
N GLY A 361 3.76 5.73 16.29
CA GLY A 361 4.67 6.83 16.57
C GLY A 361 4.01 7.91 17.43
N PRO A 362 4.79 8.80 18.05
CA PRO A 362 4.30 9.90 18.86
C PRO A 362 3.63 10.97 17.99
N VAL A 363 2.68 11.71 18.56
CA VAL A 363 2.05 12.87 17.89
C VAL A 363 3.09 13.84 17.30
N THR A 364 4.20 14.09 18.01
CA THR A 364 5.22 15.09 17.61
C THR A 364 6.40 14.50 16.83
N ALA A 365 6.24 13.34 16.16
CA ALA A 365 7.18 12.74 15.20
C ALA A 365 8.68 12.80 15.59
N GLY A 366 9.14 11.84 16.40
CA GLY A 366 10.55 11.75 16.80
C GLY A 366 11.08 10.33 17.00
N TRP A 367 10.20 9.35 17.19
CA TRP A 367 10.53 7.93 17.22
C TRP A 367 9.44 7.15 16.48
N LEU A 368 9.75 5.93 16.04
CA LEU A 368 8.74 4.97 15.61
C LEU A 368 8.91 3.67 16.40
N ALA A 369 7.83 2.91 16.55
CA ALA A 369 7.86 1.57 17.10
C ALA A 369 7.19 0.55 16.15
N GLY A 370 7.66 -0.69 16.24
CA GLY A 370 7.22 -1.80 15.40
C GLY A 370 7.18 -3.13 16.14
N PRO A 371 6.21 -4.01 15.84
CA PRO A 371 6.07 -5.30 16.52
C PRO A 371 7.26 -6.21 16.23
N ARG A 372 7.71 -6.94 17.26
CA ARG A 372 8.67 -8.04 17.07
C ARG A 372 7.92 -9.20 16.43
N LEU A 373 8.38 -9.66 15.27
CA LEU A 373 7.73 -10.75 14.56
C LEU A 373 8.00 -12.09 15.26
N GLY A 374 6.92 -12.73 15.74
CA GLY A 374 6.92 -14.00 16.49
C GLY A 374 6.00 -15.06 15.87
N GLU A 375 5.48 -15.98 16.68
CA GLU A 375 4.67 -17.11 16.23
C GLU A 375 3.33 -16.68 15.59
N GLU A 376 2.69 -15.65 16.12
CA GLU A 376 1.46 -15.07 15.58
C GLU A 376 1.69 -14.44 14.21
N ALA A 377 2.81 -13.72 14.06
CA ALA A 377 3.24 -13.11 12.80
C ALA A 377 3.56 -14.19 11.75
N LYS A 378 4.19 -15.29 12.18
CA LYS A 378 4.44 -16.47 11.35
C LYS A 378 3.12 -17.12 10.91
N GLY A 379 2.16 -17.28 11.82
CA GLY A 379 0.85 -17.86 11.53
C GLY A 379 0.08 -17.08 10.45
N VAL A 380 0.05 -15.75 10.54
CA VAL A 380 -0.57 -14.88 9.51
C VAL A 380 0.12 -15.08 8.14
N TYR A 381 1.46 -15.07 8.12
CA TYR A 381 2.25 -15.23 6.90
C TYR A 381 2.08 -16.61 6.24
N GLU A 382 2.18 -17.69 7.02
CA GLU A 382 2.03 -19.06 6.51
C GLU A 382 0.58 -19.33 6.07
N ALA A 383 -0.43 -18.72 6.72
CA ALA A 383 -1.82 -18.84 6.29
C ALA A 383 -2.07 -18.20 4.91
N VAL A 384 -1.53 -17.00 4.66
CA VAL A 384 -1.64 -16.35 3.34
C VAL A 384 -0.89 -17.16 2.29
N SER A 385 0.37 -17.54 2.51
CA SER A 385 1.14 -18.38 1.58
C SER A 385 0.41 -19.68 1.24
N LYS A 386 -0.06 -20.41 2.26
CA LYS A 386 -0.78 -21.68 2.10
C LYS A 386 -2.10 -21.55 1.34
N LYS A 387 -2.82 -20.44 1.47
CA LYS A 387 -4.08 -20.18 0.75
C LYS A 387 -3.87 -20.17 -0.78
N TYR A 388 -2.68 -19.76 -1.24
CA TYR A 388 -2.36 -19.63 -2.66
C TYR A 388 -1.46 -20.75 -3.22
N ALA A 389 -0.93 -21.63 -2.37
CA ALA A 389 0.09 -22.64 -2.70
C ALA A 389 -0.26 -23.70 -3.79
N ASN A 390 -1.43 -23.63 -4.41
CA ASN A 390 -1.88 -24.54 -5.48
C ASN A 390 -2.23 -23.80 -6.79
N GLN A 391 -1.76 -22.54 -6.96
CA GLN A 391 -2.03 -21.70 -8.14
C GLN A 391 -0.83 -21.66 -9.12
#